data_AF-A0A0H4CEX0-F1
#
_entry.id   AF-A0A0H4CEX0-F1
#
_cell.length_a   1.000
_cell.length_b   1.000
_cell.length_c   1.000
_cell.angle_alpha   90.00
_cell.angle_beta   90.00
_cell.angle_gamma   90.00
#
_symmetry.space_group_name_H-M   'P 1'
#
loop_
_entity.id
_entity.type
_entity.pdbx_description
1 polymer ?
#
loop_
_entity_poly.entity_id
_entity_poly.type
_entity_poly.pdbx_seq_one_letter_code
_entity_poly.pdbx_strand_id
1 'polypeptide(L)'
;MSDAPPDPIDDVVGVLTAQIEARFGMSIDHLKAAVAAAPIANSDATDVVKWHGMLLDSQATLDRAEDALMSALQSQPSEVDDPTMELAHQVNAAVAVRDGRAMVVRWLLDSNAVGKHDLAARLLARFGQRQGPAVRTSPPPRPATVPQPGRSLTR
;
A
#
# COMPACT_ATOMS: atom_id res chain seq x y z
N MET A 1 24.14 13.38 31.89
CA MET A 1 23.71 12.89 30.56
C MET A 1 22.34 12.28 30.78
N SER A 2 21.27 12.95 30.31
CA SER A 2 19.94 12.35 30.32
C SER A 2 19.86 11.40 29.14
N ASP A 3 19.75 10.11 29.43
CA ASP A 3 19.29 9.10 28.49
C ASP A 3 17.76 9.21 28.50
N ALA A 4 17.20 9.96 27.54
CA ALA A 4 15.76 9.94 27.32
C ALA A 4 15.41 8.52 26.85
N PRO A 5 14.40 7.84 27.43
CA PRO A 5 13.99 6.54 26.92
C PRO A 5 13.65 6.69 25.43
N PRO A 6 14.06 5.74 24.58
CA PRO A 6 13.71 5.79 23.17
C PRO A 6 12.19 5.91 23.05
N ASP A 7 11.72 6.84 22.21
CA ASP A 7 10.30 7.07 22.05
C ASP A 7 9.64 5.77 21.58
N PRO A 8 8.61 5.27 22.28
CA PRO A 8 7.98 3.98 21.97
C PRO A 8 7.25 3.99 20.60
N ILE A 9 7.18 5.15 19.94
CA ILE A 9 6.59 5.36 18.62
C ILE A 9 7.64 5.19 17.50
N ASP A 10 8.84 5.74 17.67
CA ASP A 10 10.00 5.44 16.82
C ASP A 10 10.35 3.94 16.86
N ASP A 11 10.02 3.29 17.98
CA ASP A 11 10.17 1.85 18.15
C ASP A 11 9.33 1.04 17.14
N VAL A 12 8.16 1.51 16.68
CA VAL A 12 7.31 0.71 15.76
C VAL A 12 8.01 0.50 14.41
N VAL A 13 8.55 1.58 13.82
CA VAL A 13 9.27 1.51 12.54
C VAL A 13 10.55 0.71 12.71
N GLY A 14 11.31 0.96 13.79
CA GLY A 14 12.54 0.24 14.10
C GLY A 14 12.31 -1.27 14.27
N VAL A 15 11.34 -1.66 15.09
CA VAL A 15 10.95 -3.05 15.35
C VAL A 15 10.50 -3.74 14.07
N LEU A 16 9.65 -3.11 13.26
CA LEU A 16 9.20 -3.70 12.01
C LEU A 16 10.33 -3.81 10.99
N THR A 17 11.24 -2.83 10.94
CA THR A 17 12.44 -2.92 10.09
C THR A 17 13.30 -4.11 10.51
N ALA A 18 13.59 -4.25 11.81
CA ALA A 18 14.34 -5.38 12.34
C ALA A 18 13.65 -6.74 12.06
N GLN A 19 12.32 -6.81 12.14
CA GLN A 19 11.58 -8.02 11.79
C GLN A 19 11.63 -8.35 10.29
N ILE A 20 11.61 -7.34 9.42
CA ILE A 20 11.83 -7.52 7.98
C ILE A 20 13.22 -8.10 7.76
N GLU A 21 14.25 -7.50 8.34
CA GLU A 21 15.64 -7.93 8.17
C GLU A 21 15.86 -9.36 8.69
N ALA A 22 15.28 -9.69 9.85
CA ALA A 22 15.31 -11.04 10.39
C ALA A 22 14.63 -12.06 9.46
N ARG A 23 13.50 -11.70 8.83
CA ARG A 23 12.77 -12.58 7.90
C ARG A 23 13.55 -12.84 6.61
N PHE A 24 14.22 -11.84 6.06
CA PHE A 24 14.91 -11.95 4.77
C PHE A 24 16.42 -12.24 4.90
N GLY A 25 16.97 -12.20 6.12
CA GLY A 25 18.38 -12.49 6.40
C GLY A 25 19.34 -11.46 5.82
N MET A 26 18.88 -10.24 5.54
CA MET A 26 19.68 -9.15 4.99
C MET A 26 19.12 -7.81 5.44
N SER A 27 19.97 -6.77 5.42
CA SER A 27 19.55 -5.40 5.73
C SER A 27 18.44 -4.92 4.78
N ILE A 28 17.61 -3.99 5.25
CA ILE A 28 16.52 -3.42 4.47
C ILE A 28 16.99 -2.77 3.16
N ASP A 29 18.18 -2.17 3.15
CA ASP A 29 18.73 -1.52 1.95
C ASP A 29 19.16 -2.54 0.89
N HIS A 30 19.81 -3.64 1.29
CA HIS A 30 20.07 -4.76 0.40
C HIS A 30 18.79 -5.39 -0.14
N LEU A 31 17.76 -5.53 0.70
CA LEU A 31 16.46 -6.05 0.26
C LEU A 31 15.82 -5.13 -0.79
N LYS A 32 15.81 -3.82 -0.55
CA LYS A 32 15.35 -2.80 -1.52
C LYS A 32 16.10 -2.89 -2.84
N ALA A 33 17.43 -3.03 -2.80
CA ALA A 33 18.25 -3.18 -4.00
C ALA A 33 17.94 -4.48 -4.77
N ALA A 34 17.76 -5.60 -4.06
CA ALA A 34 17.41 -6.87 -4.66
C ALA A 34 16.02 -6.83 -5.33
N VAL A 35 15.03 -6.24 -4.66
CA VAL A 35 13.68 -6.04 -5.20
C VAL A 35 13.71 -5.12 -6.43
N ALA A 36 14.48 -4.03 -6.39
CA ALA A 36 14.62 -3.13 -7.54
C ALA A 36 15.26 -3.82 -8.76
N ALA A 37 16.23 -4.70 -8.54
CA ALA A 37 16.89 -5.45 -9.60
C ALA A 37 15.99 -6.54 -10.22
N ALA A 38 15.16 -7.21 -9.41
CA ALA A 38 14.32 -8.32 -9.86
C ALA A 38 12.97 -8.39 -9.12
N PRO A 39 12.03 -7.47 -9.39
CA PRO A 39 10.80 -7.32 -8.61
C PRO A 39 9.83 -8.50 -8.70
N ILE A 40 9.94 -9.33 -9.74
CA ILE A 40 9.11 -10.53 -9.95
C ILE A 40 9.72 -11.81 -9.34
N ALA A 41 10.98 -11.77 -8.88
CA ALA A 41 11.65 -12.95 -8.33
C ALA A 41 11.05 -13.37 -6.97
N ASN A 42 10.51 -12.41 -6.21
CA ASN A 42 9.84 -12.66 -4.94
C ASN A 42 8.75 -11.60 -4.72
N SER A 43 7.49 -11.95 -4.98
CA SER A 43 6.36 -11.04 -4.81
C SER A 43 6.18 -10.57 -3.36
N ASP A 44 6.44 -11.46 -2.39
CA ASP A 44 6.31 -11.15 -0.97
C ASP A 44 7.34 -10.10 -0.54
N ALA A 45 8.59 -10.23 -0.99
CA ALA A 45 9.64 -9.25 -0.74
C ALA A 45 9.28 -7.87 -1.34
N THR A 46 8.74 -7.87 -2.56
CA THR A 46 8.30 -6.65 -3.24
C THR A 46 7.18 -5.95 -2.49
N ASP A 47 6.18 -6.69 -2.01
CA ASP A 47 5.08 -6.13 -1.23
C ASP A 47 5.58 -5.61 0.13
N VAL A 48 6.44 -6.36 0.84
CA VAL A 48 7.00 -5.93 2.11
C VAL A 48 7.80 -4.63 1.95
N VAL A 49 8.68 -4.53 0.94
CA VAL A 49 9.46 -3.31 0.69
C VAL A 49 8.56 -2.12 0.38
N LYS A 50 7.52 -2.33 -0.42
CA LYS A 50 6.55 -1.28 -0.74
C LYS A 50 5.84 -0.77 0.51
N TRP A 51 5.31 -1.67 1.34
CA TRP A 51 4.58 -1.30 2.54
C TRP A 51 5.48 -0.71 3.64
N HIS A 52 6.74 -1.16 3.72
CA HIS A 52 7.76 -0.52 4.56
C HIS A 52 8.04 0.92 4.12
N GLY A 53 8.19 1.17 2.82
CA GLY A 53 8.32 2.54 2.30
C GLY A 53 7.14 3.43 2.68
N MET A 54 5.91 2.92 2.50
CA MET A 54 4.69 3.64 2.90
C MET A 54 4.60 3.90 4.41
N LEU A 55 5.16 3.01 5.24
CA LEU A 55 5.26 3.19 6.69
C LEU A 55 6.24 4.33 7.02
N LEU A 56 7.41 4.36 6.39
CA LEU A 56 8.39 5.46 6.55
C LEU A 56 7.78 6.81 6.18
N ASP A 57 7.09 6.88 5.03
CA ASP A 57 6.42 8.11 4.58
C ASP A 57 5.36 8.59 5.58
N SER A 58 4.62 7.64 6.17
CA SER A 58 3.61 7.95 7.19
C SER A 58 4.22 8.41 8.51
N GLN A 59 5.36 7.84 8.93
CA GLN A 59 6.09 8.29 10.12
C GLN A 59 6.59 9.72 9.90
N ALA A 60 7.27 9.99 8.78
CA ALA A 60 7.74 11.34 8.47
C ALA A 60 6.61 12.38 8.35
N THR A 61 5.38 11.94 8.06
CA THR A 61 4.19 12.82 8.03
C THR A 61 3.66 13.07 9.44
N LEU A 62 3.70 12.05 10.31
CA LEU A 62 3.38 12.19 11.73
C LEU A 62 4.34 13.15 12.42
N ASP A 63 5.65 12.97 12.24
CA ASP A 63 6.68 13.83 12.86
C ASP A 63 6.46 15.30 12.51
N ARG A 64 6.17 15.60 11.22
CA ARG A 64 5.86 16.97 10.77
C ARG A 64 4.57 17.53 11.37
N ALA A 65 3.56 16.70 11.58
CA ALA A 65 2.31 17.12 12.21
C ALA A 65 2.51 17.41 13.71
N GLU A 66 3.30 16.58 14.40
CA GLU A 66 3.67 16.77 15.80
C GLU A 66 4.51 18.03 16.00
N ASP A 67 5.51 18.25 15.15
CA ASP A 67 6.32 19.47 15.16
C ASP A 67 5.46 20.73 14.96
N ALA A 68 4.50 20.68 14.04
CA ALA A 68 3.58 21.79 13.81
C ALA A 68 2.70 22.07 15.04
N LEU A 69 2.15 21.03 15.67
CA LEU A 69 1.36 21.16 16.90
C LEU A 69 2.21 21.69 18.06
N MET A 70 3.42 21.16 18.27
CA MET A 70 4.33 21.62 19.30
C MET A 70 4.70 23.09 19.11
N SER A 71 5.01 23.49 17.88
CA SER A 71 5.31 24.89 17.54
C SER A 71 4.13 25.82 17.86
N ALA A 72 2.90 25.42 17.51
CA ALA A 72 1.70 26.19 17.84
C ALA A 72 1.51 26.33 19.36
N LEU A 73 1.61 25.23 20.12
CA LEU A 73 1.47 25.22 21.58
C LEU A 73 2.56 26.04 22.28
N GLN A 74 3.79 26.05 21.77
CA GLN A 74 4.87 26.88 22.31
C GLN A 74 4.64 28.38 22.05
N SER A 75 4.00 28.72 20.93
CA SER A 75 3.70 30.10 20.56
C SER A 75 2.54 30.72 21.35
N GLN A 76 1.62 29.90 21.84
CA GLN A 76 0.44 30.32 22.59
C GLN A 76 0.23 29.43 23.83
N PRO A 77 0.87 29.74 24.97
CA PRO A 77 0.75 28.94 26.20
C PRO A 77 -0.59 29.13 26.96
N SER A 78 -1.52 29.92 26.42
CA SER A 78 -2.88 30.11 26.96
C SER A 78 -3.84 29.02 26.46
N GLU A 79 -5.16 29.24 26.60
CA GLU A 79 -6.20 28.33 26.12
C GLU A 79 -5.97 27.90 24.65
N VAL A 80 -6.21 26.61 24.36
CA VAL A 80 -6.04 26.03 23.02
C VAL A 80 -7.14 26.57 22.11
N ASP A 81 -6.75 27.32 21.09
CA ASP A 81 -7.66 27.87 20.11
C ASP A 81 -8.10 26.83 19.06
N ASP A 82 -9.15 27.15 18.30
CA ASP A 82 -9.68 26.26 17.26
C ASP A 82 -8.61 25.84 16.22
N PRO A 83 -7.71 26.73 15.73
CA PRO A 83 -6.61 26.31 14.85
C PRO A 83 -5.64 25.30 15.48
N THR A 84 -5.29 25.46 16.75
CA THR A 84 -4.43 24.48 17.44
C THR A 84 -5.15 23.15 17.64
N MET A 85 -6.47 23.17 17.87
CA MET A 85 -7.29 21.96 17.89
C MET A 85 -7.32 21.24 16.53
N GLU A 86 -7.34 21.97 15.41
CA GLU A 86 -7.23 21.36 14.07
C GLU A 86 -5.89 20.63 13.87
N LEU A 87 -4.77 21.21 14.34
CA LEU A 87 -3.46 20.54 14.31
C LEU A 87 -3.46 19.25 15.14
N ALA A 88 -4.12 19.23 16.31
CA ALA A 88 -4.28 18.02 17.11
C ALA A 88 -5.09 16.94 16.37
N HIS A 89 -6.13 17.33 15.61
CA HIS A 89 -6.85 16.41 14.75
C HIS A 89 -5.99 15.87 13.60
N GLN A 90 -5.11 16.68 13.03
CA GLN A 90 -4.17 16.25 11.99
C GLN A 90 -3.16 15.23 12.52
N VAL A 91 -2.62 15.41 13.72
CA VAL A 91 -1.76 14.41 14.39
C VAL A 91 -2.50 13.09 14.55
N ASN A 92 -3.74 13.12 15.08
CA ASN A 92 -4.55 11.89 15.23
C ASN A 92 -4.78 11.17 13.90
N ALA A 93 -5.04 11.91 12.83
CA ALA A 93 -5.19 11.33 11.49
C ALA A 93 -3.86 10.70 10.99
N ALA A 94 -2.72 11.36 11.22
CA ALA A 94 -1.41 10.84 10.85
C ALA A 94 -1.06 9.55 11.61
N VAL A 95 -1.35 9.49 12.92
CA VAL A 95 -1.19 8.28 13.75
C VAL A 95 -2.02 7.12 13.18
N ALA A 96 -3.29 7.36 12.88
CA ALA A 96 -4.17 6.34 12.32
C ALA A 96 -3.65 5.78 10.98
N VAL A 97 -3.08 6.64 10.13
CA VAL A 97 -2.44 6.21 8.88
C VAL A 97 -1.20 5.36 9.16
N ARG A 98 -0.29 5.81 10.04
CA ARG A 98 0.91 5.04 10.43
C ARG A 98 0.55 3.66 10.96
N ASP A 99 -0.42 3.59 11.87
CA ASP A 99 -0.84 2.33 12.47
C ASP A 99 -1.47 1.39 11.44
N GLY A 100 -2.27 1.93 10.52
CA GLY A 100 -2.76 1.16 9.38
C GLY A 100 -1.64 0.58 8.53
N ARG A 101 -0.54 1.32 8.27
CA ARG A 101 0.63 0.80 7.55
C ARG A 101 1.39 -0.25 8.35
N ALA A 102 1.63 0.00 9.63
CA ALA A 102 2.31 -0.91 10.53
C ALA A 102 1.55 -2.25 10.66
N MET A 103 0.23 -2.21 10.75
CA MET A 103 -0.63 -3.40 10.77
C MET A 103 -0.47 -4.24 9.50
N VAL A 104 -0.41 -3.61 8.32
CA VAL A 104 -0.24 -4.33 7.05
C VAL A 104 1.16 -4.95 6.97
N VAL A 105 2.21 -4.23 7.36
CA VAL A 105 3.58 -4.78 7.40
C VAL A 105 3.63 -5.98 8.34
N ARG A 106 3.07 -5.87 9.55
CA ARG A 106 3.00 -6.99 10.50
C ARG A 106 2.22 -8.18 9.95
N TRP A 107 1.09 -7.93 9.30
CA TRP A 107 0.34 -8.98 8.61
C TRP A 107 1.17 -9.63 7.51
N LEU A 108 1.92 -8.87 6.70
CA LEU A 108 2.82 -9.42 5.66
C LEU A 108 3.95 -10.27 6.24
N LEU A 109 4.49 -9.89 7.40
CA LEU A 109 5.57 -10.61 8.08
C LEU A 109 5.14 -11.92 8.74
N ASP A 110 3.88 -12.03 9.17
CA ASP A 110 3.34 -13.26 9.76
C ASP A 110 2.92 -14.28 8.68
N SER A 111 3.64 -15.39 8.57
CA SER A 111 3.32 -16.47 7.63
C SER A 111 2.02 -17.20 7.92
N ASN A 112 1.51 -17.13 9.15
CA ASN A 112 0.29 -17.81 9.60
C ASN A 112 -0.89 -16.83 9.75
N ALA A 113 -0.76 -15.60 9.27
CA ALA A 113 -1.78 -14.58 9.45
C ALA A 113 -3.13 -15.02 8.86
N VAL A 114 -4.20 -14.80 9.62
CA VAL A 114 -5.57 -15.10 9.21
C VAL A 114 -5.87 -14.40 7.87
N GLY A 115 -6.48 -15.15 6.95
CA GLY A 115 -6.83 -14.69 5.62
C GLY A 115 -5.74 -14.86 4.54
N LYS A 116 -4.47 -15.13 4.88
CA LYS A 116 -3.43 -15.38 3.86
C LYS A 116 -3.62 -16.68 3.11
N HIS A 117 -3.86 -17.77 3.83
CA HIS A 117 -4.06 -19.07 3.21
C HIS A 117 -5.34 -19.13 2.37
N ASP A 118 -6.42 -18.48 2.83
CA ASP A 118 -7.66 -18.36 2.06
C ASP A 118 -7.48 -17.47 0.82
N LEU A 119 -6.77 -16.34 0.94
CA LEU A 119 -6.45 -15.48 -0.21
C LEU A 119 -5.59 -16.23 -1.24
N ALA A 120 -4.55 -16.94 -0.81
CA ALA A 120 -3.70 -17.74 -1.67
C ALA A 120 -4.49 -18.86 -2.37
N ALA A 121 -5.32 -19.59 -1.62
CA ALA A 121 -6.22 -20.62 -2.16
C ALA A 121 -7.23 -20.03 -3.15
N ARG A 122 -7.77 -18.84 -2.87
CA ARG A 122 -8.74 -18.15 -3.73
C ARG A 122 -8.10 -17.57 -4.99
N LEU A 123 -6.88 -17.06 -4.92
CA LEU A 123 -6.09 -16.66 -6.09
C LEU A 123 -5.74 -17.88 -6.94
N LEU A 124 -5.26 -18.97 -6.32
CA LEU A 124 -5.02 -20.25 -7.01
C LEU A 124 -6.30 -20.79 -7.66
N ALA A 125 -7.46 -20.70 -7.00
CA ALA A 125 -8.74 -21.08 -7.59
C ALA A 125 -9.10 -20.17 -8.78
N ARG A 126 -8.87 -18.86 -8.67
CA ARG A 126 -9.15 -17.89 -9.75
C ARG A 126 -8.25 -18.07 -10.97
N PHE A 127 -7.00 -18.49 -10.79
CA PHE A 127 -6.05 -18.73 -11.89
C PHE A 127 -6.05 -20.17 -12.40
N GLY A 128 -6.36 -21.15 -11.53
CA GLY A 128 -6.51 -22.57 -11.87
C GLY A 128 -7.82 -22.90 -12.56
N GLN A 129 -8.85 -22.05 -12.45
CA GLN A 129 -10.13 -22.17 -13.14
C GLN A 129 -10.18 -21.42 -14.49
N ARG A 130 -9.06 -21.32 -15.22
CA ARG A 130 -9.08 -20.96 -16.66
C ARG A 130 -9.52 -22.13 -17.56
N GLN A 131 -10.42 -22.97 -17.07
CA GLN A 131 -11.25 -23.89 -17.86
C GLN A 131 -12.71 -23.77 -17.42
N GLY A 132 -13.22 -22.54 -17.34
CA GLY A 132 -14.67 -22.33 -17.33
C GLY A 132 -15.25 -22.75 -18.69
N PRO A 133 -16.52 -23.24 -18.76
CA PRO A 133 -17.11 -23.67 -20.02
C PRO A 133 -17.11 -22.48 -20.98
N ALA A 134 -16.46 -22.63 -22.13
CA ALA A 134 -16.51 -21.62 -23.17
C ALA A 134 -17.96 -21.47 -23.63
N VAL A 135 -18.67 -20.45 -23.13
CA VAL A 135 -19.94 -20.03 -23.71
C VAL A 135 -19.62 -19.59 -25.13
N ARG A 136 -20.03 -20.38 -26.12
CA ARG A 136 -19.93 -20.00 -27.54
C ARG A 136 -20.78 -18.76 -27.75
N THR A 137 -20.16 -17.59 -27.77
CA THR A 137 -20.80 -16.38 -28.25
C THR A 137 -20.90 -16.48 -29.77
N SER A 138 -22.11 -16.68 -30.28
CA SER A 138 -22.37 -16.57 -31.73
C SER A 138 -21.97 -15.17 -32.21
N PRO A 139 -21.38 -15.04 -33.40
CA PRO A 139 -21.03 -13.73 -33.96
C PRO A 139 -22.29 -12.87 -34.15
N PRO A 140 -22.21 -11.54 -33.96
CA PRO A 140 -23.31 -10.65 -34.24
C PRO A 140 -23.68 -10.69 -35.73
N PRO A 141 -24.98 -10.66 -36.09
CA PRO A 141 -25.40 -10.64 -37.48
C PRO A 141 -24.89 -9.37 -38.19
N ARG A 142 -24.28 -9.54 -39.37
CA ARG A 142 -23.83 -8.43 -40.21
C ARG A 142 -25.04 -7.62 -40.71
N PRO A 143 -24.95 -6.28 -40.74
CA PRO A 143 -25.97 -5.45 -41.35
C PRO A 143 -26.12 -5.78 -42.84
N ALA A 144 -27.37 -5.85 -43.30
CA ALA A 144 -27.71 -6.13 -44.69
C ALA A 144 -27.24 -4.98 -45.60
N THR A 145 -26.45 -5.30 -46.62
CA THR A 145 -26.09 -4.39 -47.70
C THR A 145 -27.36 -4.03 -48.46
N VAL A 146 -27.77 -2.77 -48.40
CA VAL A 146 -28.85 -2.22 -49.23
C VAL A 146 -28.37 -2.18 -50.68
N PRO A 147 -29.09 -2.79 -51.66
CA PRO A 147 -28.71 -2.69 -53.06
C PRO A 147 -28.86 -1.24 -53.54
N GLN A 148 -27.75 -0.66 -54.00
CA GLN A 148 -27.76 0.67 -54.61
C GLN A 148 -28.30 0.55 -56.04
N PRO A 149 -29.41 1.25 -56.40
CA PRO A 149 -29.96 1.18 -57.75
C PRO A 149 -29.02 1.85 -58.75
N GLY A 150 -28.77 1.12 -59.84
CA GLY A 150 -27.77 1.43 -60.86
C GLY A 150 -27.94 2.78 -61.55
N ARG A 151 -26.81 3.36 -61.94
CA ARG A 151 -26.73 4.38 -62.97
C ARG A 151 -25.92 3.82 -64.13
N SER A 152 -26.65 3.40 -65.16
CA SER A 152 -26.16 3.16 -66.51
C SER A 152 -25.57 4.45 -67.09
N LEU A 153 -24.31 4.40 -67.52
CA LEU A 153 -23.75 5.36 -68.46
C LEU A 153 -23.44 4.61 -69.76
N THR A 154 -24.29 4.88 -70.74
CA THR A 154 -24.16 4.52 -72.15
C THR A 154 -23.11 5.39 -72.84
N ARG A 155 -22.22 4.71 -73.58
CA ARG A 155 -21.46 5.07 -74.79
C ARG A 155 -20.91 6.50 -74.92
#